data_AF-A0A4Q9FKE4-F1
#
_entry.id   AF-A0A4Q9FKE4-F1
#
_cell.length_a   1.000
_cell.length_b   1.000
_cell.length_c   1.000
_cell.angle_alpha   90.00
_cell.angle_beta   90.00
_cell.angle_gamma   90.00
#
_symmetry.space_group_name_H-M   'P 1'
#
loop_
_entity.id
_entity.type
_entity.pdbx_description
1 polymer ?
#
loop_
_entity_poly.entity_id
_entity_poly.type
_entity_poly.pdbx_seq_one_letter_code
_entity_poly.pdbx_strand_id
1 'polypeptide(L)'
;MKYNLYKMMCLDIYLSSLNKTEYEAVSKTISKGSRIITPLTSWDIYSQGNIEKLQEAERLQDIRKVKSYAKKMNWDNDIDFIFEKETFEAILITDLKQKIIWVNKGFTKMTGYLKREVLNKTPRVLQGSKTSDTSRSNIKEKLKTNLAFTEVITNYKKDGTPYKCEVKIFPLKVNNKKTHFVALERQVA
;
A
#
# COMPACT_ATOMS: atom_id res chain seq x y z
N MET A 1 -19.66 -29.49 6.71
CA MET A 1 -18.47 -28.72 7.10
C MET A 1 -17.26 -29.31 6.41
N LYS A 2 -16.68 -28.60 5.43
CA LYS A 2 -15.64 -29.15 4.52
C LYS A 2 -14.25 -29.25 5.16
N TYR A 3 -14.09 -28.78 6.41
CA TYR A 3 -12.82 -28.74 7.13
C TYR A 3 -13.07 -29.10 8.61
N ASN A 4 -12.68 -30.30 9.01
CA ASN A 4 -12.67 -30.72 10.42
C ASN A 4 -11.40 -30.17 11.08
N LEU A 5 -11.57 -29.27 12.04
CA LEU A 5 -10.46 -28.61 12.76
C LEU A 5 -9.54 -29.61 13.48
N TYR A 6 -10.05 -30.77 13.92
CA TYR A 6 -9.24 -31.83 14.53
C TYR A 6 -8.21 -32.45 13.58
N LYS A 7 -8.36 -32.25 12.26
CA LYS A 7 -7.43 -32.75 11.24
C LYS A 7 -6.44 -31.68 10.75
N MET A 8 -6.48 -30.46 11.28
CA MET A 8 -5.53 -29.41 10.90
C MET A 8 -4.23 -29.54 11.70
N MET A 9 -3.35 -30.42 11.23
CA MET A 9 -2.00 -30.61 11.77
C MET A 9 -0.98 -29.98 10.83
N CYS A 10 0.15 -29.47 11.35
CA CYS A 10 1.25 -29.10 10.47
C CYS A 10 1.78 -30.35 9.74
N LEU A 11 2.36 -30.16 8.55
CA LEU A 11 2.66 -31.25 7.62
C LEU A 11 3.49 -32.37 8.27
N ASP A 12 4.47 -32.02 9.11
CA ASP A 12 5.33 -33.00 9.78
C ASP A 12 4.56 -33.87 10.78
N ILE A 13 3.66 -33.28 11.57
CA ILE A 13 2.84 -34.03 12.53
C ILE A 13 1.73 -34.81 11.80
N TYR A 14 1.19 -34.26 10.70
CA TYR A 14 0.25 -34.98 9.85
C TYR A 14 0.89 -36.23 9.25
N LEU A 15 2.07 -36.11 8.64
CA LEU A 15 2.78 -37.22 8.01
C LEU A 15 3.19 -38.31 9.00
N SER A 16 3.56 -37.94 10.23
CA SER A 16 3.90 -38.91 11.28
C SER A 16 2.69 -39.68 11.82
N SER A 17 1.47 -39.13 11.64
CA SER A 17 0.22 -39.79 12.05
C SER A 17 -0.32 -40.81 11.03
N LEU A 18 0.25 -40.87 9.82
CA LEU A 18 -0.23 -41.72 8.74
C LEU A 18 0.35 -43.14 8.82
N ASN A 19 -0.43 -44.13 8.37
CA ASN A 19 0.10 -45.47 8.14
C ASN A 19 0.94 -45.51 6.84
N LYS A 20 1.71 -46.59 6.65
CA LYS A 20 2.69 -46.70 5.56
C LYS A 20 2.07 -46.51 4.16
N THR A 21 0.90 -47.12 3.92
CA THR A 21 0.15 -47.01 2.67
C THR A 21 -0.39 -45.60 2.40
N GLU A 22 -0.90 -44.92 3.43
CA GLU A 22 -1.38 -43.54 3.34
C GLU A 22 -0.23 -42.57 3.11
N TYR A 23 0.89 -42.77 3.81
CA TYR A 23 2.10 -41.98 3.62
C TYR A 23 2.63 -42.10 2.18
N GLU A 24 2.67 -43.31 1.62
CA GLU A 24 3.09 -43.53 0.24
C GLU A 24 2.16 -42.89 -0.80
N ALA A 25 0.86 -42.79 -0.51
CA ALA A 25 -0.10 -42.09 -1.36
C ALA A 25 0.06 -40.56 -1.28
N VAL A 26 0.21 -40.02 -0.06
CA VAL A 26 0.35 -38.57 0.19
C VAL A 26 1.71 -38.05 -0.27
N SER A 27 2.80 -38.76 0.01
CA SER A 27 4.16 -38.35 -0.37
C SER A 27 4.32 -38.13 -1.88
N LYS A 28 3.62 -38.89 -2.72
CA LYS A 28 3.59 -38.68 -4.18
C LYS A 28 2.94 -37.37 -4.61
N THR A 29 2.05 -36.82 -3.79
CA THR A 29 1.41 -35.52 -4.03
C THR A 29 2.17 -34.33 -3.46
N ILE A 30 3.13 -34.59 -2.56
CA ILE A 30 3.98 -33.54 -1.99
C ILE A 30 5.05 -33.17 -3.01
N SER A 31 4.88 -32.02 -3.66
CA SER A 31 5.95 -31.42 -4.44
C SER A 31 6.97 -30.79 -3.49
N LYS A 32 8.25 -30.97 -3.80
CA LYS A 32 9.32 -30.24 -3.11
C LYS A 32 9.12 -28.77 -3.45
N GLY A 33 8.71 -27.96 -2.47
CA GLY A 33 8.76 -26.51 -2.62
C GLY A 33 10.17 -26.12 -3.04
N SER A 34 10.30 -25.23 -4.01
CA SER A 34 11.61 -24.76 -4.47
C SER A 34 12.35 -24.15 -3.28
N ARG A 35 13.28 -24.91 -2.68
CA ARG A 35 14.17 -24.38 -1.65
C ARG A 35 15.12 -23.42 -2.35
N ILE A 36 14.92 -22.14 -2.09
CA ILE A 36 15.89 -21.12 -2.45
C ILE A 36 17.09 -21.33 -1.52
N ILE A 37 18.15 -21.98 -2.02
CA ILE A 37 19.41 -22.11 -1.29
C ILE A 37 20.14 -20.79 -1.45
N THR A 38 20.25 -20.04 -0.37
CA THR A 38 20.95 -18.76 -0.34
C THR A 38 22.39 -18.99 0.15
N PRO A 39 23.43 -18.68 -0.63
CA PRO A 39 24.80 -18.82 -0.17
C PRO A 39 25.05 -17.81 0.96
N LEU A 40 25.31 -18.31 2.17
CA LEU A 40 25.55 -17.48 3.36
C LEU A 40 26.75 -16.53 3.18
N THR A 41 27.74 -16.93 2.38
CA THR A 41 28.95 -16.15 2.06
C THR A 41 28.69 -14.94 1.16
N SER A 42 27.49 -14.82 0.59
CA SER A 42 27.10 -13.71 -0.29
C SER A 42 25.70 -13.20 0.08
N TRP A 43 25.31 -13.36 1.35
CA TRP A 43 23.99 -12.94 1.83
C TRP A 43 23.74 -11.45 1.60
N ASP A 44 24.74 -10.57 1.73
CA ASP A 44 24.54 -9.14 1.51
C ASP A 44 24.13 -8.82 0.07
N ILE A 45 24.84 -9.38 -0.91
CA ILE A 45 24.53 -9.24 -2.35
C ILE A 45 23.18 -9.90 -2.67
N TYR A 46 22.93 -11.08 -2.11
CA TYR A 46 21.73 -11.85 -2.36
C TYR A 46 20.49 -11.23 -1.71
N SER A 47 20.62 -10.71 -0.50
CA SER A 47 19.53 -10.09 0.26
C SER A 47 19.10 -8.77 -0.38
N GLN A 48 20.02 -7.99 -0.93
CA GLN A 48 19.70 -6.75 -1.63
C GLN A 48 18.72 -6.97 -2.79
N GLY A 49 18.99 -7.95 -3.67
CA GLY A 49 18.07 -8.28 -4.78
C GLY A 49 16.72 -8.86 -4.32
N ASN A 50 16.66 -9.48 -3.14
CA ASN A 50 15.39 -9.93 -2.57
C ASN A 50 14.60 -8.81 -1.89
N ILE A 51 15.28 -7.82 -1.30
CA ILE A 51 14.65 -6.63 -0.73
C ILE A 51 13.94 -5.84 -1.83
N GLU A 52 14.57 -5.64 -2.99
CA GLU A 52 13.96 -4.98 -4.14
C GLU A 52 12.73 -5.74 -4.65
N LYS A 53 12.82 -7.06 -4.80
CA LYS A 53 11.68 -7.91 -5.18
C LYS A 53 10.54 -7.83 -4.15
N LEU A 54 10.87 -7.77 -2.87
CA LEU A 54 9.89 -7.64 -1.80
C LEU A 54 9.18 -6.27 -1.88
N GLN A 55 9.94 -5.19 -2.09
CA GLN A 55 9.38 -3.84 -2.27
C GLN A 55 8.47 -3.77 -3.48
N GLU A 56 8.86 -4.36 -4.61
CA GLU A 56 8.02 -4.42 -5.80
C GLU A 56 6.74 -5.24 -5.56
N ALA A 57 6.84 -6.36 -4.84
CA ALA A 57 5.66 -7.13 -4.44
C ALA A 57 4.71 -6.34 -3.52
N GLU A 58 5.26 -5.56 -2.56
CA GLU A 58 4.47 -4.64 -1.72
C GLU A 58 3.77 -3.57 -2.57
N ARG A 59 4.50 -2.94 -3.52
CA ARG A 59 3.97 -1.95 -4.45
C ARG A 59 2.83 -2.52 -5.30
N LEU A 60 3.02 -3.71 -5.88
CA LEU A 60 1.97 -4.39 -6.65
C LEU A 60 0.75 -4.73 -5.79
N GLN A 61 0.96 -5.10 -4.52
CA GLN A 61 -0.15 -5.34 -3.58
C GLN A 61 -0.95 -4.07 -3.31
N ASP A 62 -0.27 -2.93 -3.14
CA ASP A 62 -0.89 -1.63 -2.93
C ASP A 62 -1.71 -1.21 -4.17
N ILE A 63 -1.14 -1.32 -5.37
CA ILE A 63 -1.85 -1.03 -6.63
C ILE A 63 -3.08 -1.94 -6.79
N ARG A 64 -2.95 -3.24 -6.51
CA ARG A 64 -4.09 -4.17 -6.51
C ARG A 64 -5.19 -3.73 -5.54
N LYS A 65 -4.83 -3.21 -4.36
CA LYS A 65 -5.81 -2.67 -3.42
C LYS A 65 -6.50 -1.43 -4.00
N VAL A 66 -5.79 -0.50 -4.61
CA VAL A 66 -6.39 0.67 -5.26
C VAL A 66 -7.34 0.26 -6.38
N LYS A 67 -6.95 -0.71 -7.23
CA LYS A 67 -7.84 -1.29 -8.26
C LYS A 67 -9.11 -1.91 -7.67
N SER A 68 -9.01 -2.58 -6.52
CA SER A 68 -10.19 -3.13 -5.84
C SER A 68 -11.16 -2.04 -5.36
N TYR A 69 -10.64 -0.88 -4.92
CA TYR A 69 -11.47 0.29 -4.60
C TYR A 69 -12.07 0.91 -5.87
N ALA A 70 -11.29 1.01 -6.94
CA ALA A 70 -11.78 1.53 -8.22
C ALA A 70 -12.96 0.71 -8.76
N LYS A 71 -12.87 -0.62 -8.68
CA LYS A 71 -13.99 -1.51 -9.04
C LYS A 71 -15.20 -1.34 -8.12
N LYS A 72 -14.97 -1.19 -6.81
CA LYS A 72 -16.05 -1.01 -5.82
C LYS A 72 -16.79 0.32 -5.97
N MET A 73 -16.09 1.37 -6.38
CA MET A 73 -16.62 2.72 -6.52
C MET A 73 -16.97 3.10 -7.96
N ASN A 74 -16.79 2.18 -8.91
CA ASN A 74 -17.03 2.39 -10.35
C ASN A 74 -16.28 3.59 -10.93
N TRP A 75 -15.00 3.76 -10.60
CA TRP A 75 -14.20 4.84 -11.17
C TRP A 75 -13.88 4.60 -12.66
N ASP A 76 -14.03 5.63 -13.47
CA ASP A 76 -13.73 5.61 -14.91
C ASP A 76 -12.22 5.74 -15.21
N ASN A 77 -11.41 5.99 -14.19
CA ASN A 77 -9.98 6.28 -14.34
C ASN A 77 -9.17 5.01 -14.71
N ASP A 78 -8.20 5.19 -15.60
CA ASP A 78 -7.12 4.20 -15.78
C ASP A 78 -6.18 4.24 -14.57
N ILE A 79 -6.30 3.24 -13.70
CA ILE A 79 -5.50 3.12 -12.50
C ILE A 79 -4.05 2.76 -12.82
N ASP A 80 -3.80 1.96 -13.86
CA ASP A 80 -2.43 1.57 -14.23
C ASP A 80 -1.63 2.78 -14.69
N PHE A 81 -2.25 3.64 -15.51
CA PHE A 81 -1.65 4.91 -15.94
C PHE A 81 -1.27 5.83 -14.76
N ILE A 82 -2.06 5.86 -13.69
CA ILE A 82 -1.76 6.66 -12.48
C ILE A 82 -0.45 6.22 -11.82
N PHE A 83 -0.07 4.94 -11.91
CA PHE A 83 1.08 4.39 -11.19
C PHE A 83 2.32 4.15 -12.05
N GLU A 84 2.17 4.07 -13.38
CA GLU A 84 3.21 3.65 -14.31
C GLU A 84 4.51 4.48 -14.19
N LYS A 85 4.38 5.81 -14.06
CA LYS A 85 5.52 6.74 -14.04
C LYS A 85 5.75 7.40 -12.68
N GLU A 86 5.02 6.98 -11.66
CA GLU A 86 5.04 7.65 -10.37
C GLU A 86 5.90 6.91 -9.37
N THR A 87 6.78 7.68 -8.71
CA THR A 87 7.52 7.25 -7.54
C THR A 87 6.76 7.72 -6.30
N PHE A 88 6.49 6.80 -5.38
CA PHE A 88 5.72 7.08 -4.18
C PHE A 88 6.13 6.14 -3.06
N GLU A 89 6.03 6.63 -1.84
CA GLU A 89 6.19 5.85 -0.62
C GLU A 89 4.82 5.57 -0.02
N ALA A 90 3.94 6.57 -0.02
CA ALA A 90 2.63 6.51 0.58
C ALA A 90 1.52 6.70 -0.45
N ILE A 91 0.43 5.97 -0.25
CA ILE A 91 -0.81 6.13 -1.01
C ILE A 91 -1.94 6.41 -0.02
N LEU A 92 -2.77 7.38 -0.33
CA LEU A 92 -4.02 7.62 0.38
C LEU A 92 -5.18 7.85 -0.59
N ILE A 93 -6.35 7.35 -0.23
CA ILE A 93 -7.62 7.57 -0.95
C ILE A 93 -8.53 8.39 -0.04
N THR A 94 -9.11 9.45 -0.59
CA THR A 94 -10.04 10.33 0.13
C THR A 94 -11.36 10.53 -0.61
N ASP A 95 -12.42 10.86 0.14
CA ASP A 95 -13.69 11.34 -0.42
C ASP A 95 -13.61 12.83 -0.87
N LEU A 96 -14.70 13.38 -1.41
CA LEU A 96 -14.79 14.80 -1.77
C LEU A 96 -14.59 15.78 -0.60
N LYS A 97 -14.86 15.34 0.63
CA LYS A 97 -14.63 16.11 1.87
C LYS A 97 -13.21 15.91 2.40
N GLN A 98 -12.34 15.25 1.64
CA GLN A 98 -10.96 14.92 1.98
C GLN A 98 -10.83 14.00 3.20
N LYS A 99 -11.88 13.24 3.53
CA LYS A 99 -11.79 12.21 4.58
C LYS A 99 -11.09 10.98 4.02
N ILE A 100 -10.09 10.50 4.75
CA ILE A 100 -9.28 9.35 4.40
C ILE A 100 -10.11 8.08 4.52
N ILE A 101 -10.28 7.38 3.41
CA ILE A 101 -10.98 6.09 3.31
C ILE A 101 -9.98 4.94 3.44
N TRP A 102 -8.77 5.14 2.93
CA TRP A 102 -7.75 4.12 2.91
C TRP A 102 -6.35 4.74 2.82
N VAL A 103 -5.38 4.06 3.42
CA VAL A 103 -3.94 4.32 3.29
C VAL A 103 -3.20 2.99 3.15
N ASN A 104 -2.06 3.01 2.48
CA ASN A 104 -1.15 1.86 2.40
C ASN A 104 -0.24 1.74 3.63
N LYS A 105 0.60 0.70 3.68
CA LYS A 105 1.61 0.53 4.74
C LYS A 105 2.71 1.59 4.67
N GLY A 106 3.05 2.04 3.47
CA GLY A 106 4.07 3.07 3.27
C GLY A 106 3.70 4.41 3.90
N PHE A 107 2.41 4.79 3.92
CA PHE A 107 1.91 5.93 4.69
C PHE A 107 2.28 5.84 6.17
N THR A 108 2.09 4.68 6.79
CA THR A 108 2.45 4.48 8.21
C THR A 108 3.97 4.53 8.41
N LYS A 109 4.75 3.95 7.49
CA LYS A 109 6.23 4.02 7.53
C LYS A 109 6.73 5.48 7.41
N MET A 110 6.15 6.26 6.50
CA MET A 110 6.56 7.64 6.22
C MET A 110 6.14 8.62 7.32
N THR A 111 4.90 8.51 7.83
CA THR A 111 4.30 9.51 8.74
C THR A 111 4.33 9.11 10.22
N GLY A 112 4.51 7.82 10.53
CA GLY A 112 4.39 7.28 11.88
C GLY A 112 2.94 7.10 12.37
N TYR A 113 1.93 7.49 11.58
CA TYR A 113 0.53 7.29 11.93
C TYR A 113 0.02 5.92 11.50
N LEU A 114 -0.64 5.20 12.41
CA LEU A 114 -1.31 3.95 12.07
C LEU A 114 -2.55 4.24 11.23
N LYS A 115 -2.87 3.35 10.29
CA LYS A 115 -4.08 3.43 9.46
C LYS A 115 -5.34 3.74 10.29
N ARG A 116 -5.57 3.01 11.39
CA ARG A 116 -6.74 3.18 12.26
C ARG A 116 -6.86 4.58 12.88
N GLU A 117 -5.75 5.30 13.02
CA GLU A 117 -5.71 6.62 13.64
C GLU A 117 -6.11 7.73 12.67
N VAL A 118 -6.00 7.47 11.36
CA VAL A 118 -6.22 8.47 10.29
C VAL A 118 -7.46 8.22 9.47
N LEU A 119 -8.05 7.02 9.52
CA LEU A 119 -9.33 6.73 8.86
C LEU A 119 -10.40 7.74 9.31
N ASN A 120 -11.19 8.21 8.34
CA ASN A 120 -12.22 9.25 8.48
C ASN A 120 -11.73 10.64 8.93
N LYS A 121 -10.42 10.84 9.10
CA LYS A 121 -9.81 12.15 9.32
C LYS A 121 -9.36 12.76 7.99
N THR A 122 -8.99 14.03 8.00
CA THR A 122 -8.43 14.71 6.83
C THR A 122 -6.89 14.70 6.88
N PRO A 123 -6.18 14.74 5.74
CA PRO A 123 -4.72 14.83 5.71
C PRO A 123 -4.13 16.05 6.45
N ARG A 124 -4.98 17.02 6.85
CA ARG A 124 -4.60 18.14 7.72
C ARG A 124 -4.00 17.70 9.06
N VAL A 125 -4.24 16.46 9.50
CA VAL A 125 -3.58 15.90 10.69
C VAL A 125 -2.05 15.84 10.57
N LEU A 126 -1.52 15.90 9.34
CA LEU A 126 -0.08 15.94 9.07
C LEU A 126 0.47 17.37 9.03
N GLN A 127 -0.37 18.41 9.17
CA GLN A 127 0.08 19.81 9.07
C GLN A 127 0.43 20.36 10.45
N GLY A 128 1.36 21.30 10.51
CA GLY A 128 1.82 21.93 11.74
C GLY A 128 2.26 23.38 11.52
N SER A 129 3.05 23.91 12.46
CA SER A 129 3.38 25.34 12.52
C SER A 129 4.13 25.87 11.30
N LYS A 130 4.99 25.05 10.68
CA LYS A 130 5.77 25.42 9.47
C LYS A 130 5.05 25.11 8.16
N THR A 131 3.82 24.59 8.21
CA THR A 131 3.05 24.34 7.00
C THR A 131 2.57 25.67 6.41
N SER A 132 3.07 26.02 5.22
CA SER A 132 2.75 27.29 4.59
C SER A 132 1.26 27.43 4.21
N ASP A 133 0.64 28.55 4.57
CA ASP A 133 -0.71 28.92 4.16
C ASP A 133 -0.88 29.05 2.66
N THR A 134 0.18 29.49 1.97
CA THR A 134 0.17 29.59 0.51
C THR A 134 0.07 28.20 -0.12
N SER A 135 0.87 27.22 0.33
CA SER A 135 0.79 25.84 -0.14
C SER A 135 -0.58 25.21 0.15
N ARG A 136 -1.15 25.47 1.35
CA ARG A 136 -2.51 24.99 1.69
C ARG A 136 -3.57 25.56 0.76
N SER A 137 -3.48 26.85 0.47
CA SER A 137 -4.44 27.55 -0.40
C SER A 137 -4.30 27.08 -1.84
N ASN A 138 -3.07 26.89 -2.33
CA ASN A 138 -2.79 26.36 -3.66
C ASN A 138 -3.37 24.96 -3.85
N ILE A 139 -3.15 24.04 -2.90
CA ILE A 139 -3.74 22.70 -2.94
C ILE A 139 -5.27 22.81 -2.93
N LYS A 140 -5.85 23.66 -2.09
CA LYS A 140 -7.31 23.83 -2.00
C LYS A 140 -7.92 24.33 -3.33
N GLU A 141 -7.26 25.27 -4.01
CA GLU A 141 -7.70 25.76 -5.32
C GLU A 141 -7.53 24.68 -6.39
N LYS A 142 -6.38 24.01 -6.44
CA LYS A 142 -6.11 22.92 -7.40
C LYS A 142 -7.07 21.74 -7.23
N LEU A 143 -7.48 21.43 -5.99
CA LEU A 143 -8.50 20.41 -5.71
C LEU A 143 -9.87 20.74 -6.29
N LYS A 144 -10.19 22.01 -6.59
CA LYS A 144 -11.44 22.36 -7.28
C LYS A 144 -11.40 21.95 -8.75
N THR A 145 -10.22 21.90 -9.34
CA THR A 145 -10.04 21.47 -10.74
C THR A 145 -10.30 19.97 -10.90
N ASN A 146 -10.43 19.54 -12.16
CA ASN A 146 -10.60 18.13 -12.54
C ASN A 146 -9.32 17.54 -13.15
N LEU A 147 -8.17 18.16 -12.85
CA LEU A 147 -6.85 17.80 -13.36
C LEU A 147 -5.96 17.25 -12.23
N ALA A 148 -5.04 16.36 -12.60
CA ALA A 148 -4.00 15.91 -11.69
C ALA A 148 -2.97 17.03 -11.49
N PHE A 149 -2.38 17.11 -10.30
CA PHE A 149 -1.37 18.10 -9.99
C PHE A 149 -0.38 17.60 -8.94
N THR A 150 0.78 18.24 -8.90
CA THR A 150 1.82 18.02 -7.89
C THR A 150 2.03 19.30 -7.08
N GLU A 151 2.24 19.14 -5.78
CA GLU A 151 2.58 20.20 -4.84
C GLU A 151 3.61 19.71 -3.82
N VAL A 152 4.36 20.63 -3.22
CA VAL A 152 5.25 20.32 -2.10
C VAL A 152 4.76 21.06 -0.86
N ILE A 153 4.57 20.32 0.23
CA ILE A 153 4.07 20.84 1.51
C ILE A 153 4.92 20.33 2.66
N THR A 154 5.16 21.19 3.65
CA THR A 154 5.77 20.77 4.92
C THR A 154 4.73 20.09 5.79
N ASN A 155 4.94 18.81 6.06
CA ASN A 155 4.15 17.99 6.95
C ASN A 155 4.96 17.57 8.18
N TYR A 156 4.29 16.96 9.14
CA TYR A 156 4.82 16.52 10.43
C TYR A 156 4.50 15.05 10.63
N LYS A 157 5.53 14.30 11.01
CA LYS A 157 5.37 12.93 11.50
C LYS A 157 4.66 12.94 12.85
N LYS A 158 4.17 11.79 13.28
CA LYS A 158 3.50 11.62 14.58
C LYS A 158 4.37 12.05 15.77
N ASP A 159 5.69 11.93 15.65
CA ASP A 159 6.66 12.36 16.67
C ASP A 159 6.96 13.87 16.65
N GLY A 160 6.34 14.63 15.72
CA GLY A 160 6.56 16.06 15.56
C GLY A 160 7.72 16.43 14.62
N THR A 161 8.41 15.47 14.01
CA THR A 161 9.48 15.73 13.05
C THR A 161 8.91 16.34 11.76
N PRO A 162 9.33 17.54 11.35
CA PRO A 162 8.90 18.13 10.09
C PRO A 162 9.60 17.45 8.91
N TYR A 163 8.89 17.30 7.79
CA TYR A 163 9.44 16.81 6.53
C TYR A 163 8.76 17.50 5.35
N LYS A 164 9.47 17.61 4.22
CA LYS A 164 8.86 18.03 2.96
C LYS A 164 8.21 16.83 2.29
N CYS A 165 6.92 16.96 2.01
CA CYS A 165 6.12 15.98 1.31
C CYS A 165 5.83 16.50 -0.09
N GLU A 166 6.31 15.81 -1.11
CA GLU A 166 5.77 15.96 -2.44
C GLU A 166 4.49 15.13 -2.52
N VAL A 167 3.39 15.77 -2.91
CA VAL A 167 2.08 15.15 -3.02
C VAL A 167 1.55 15.31 -4.43
N LYS A 168 1.30 14.19 -5.09
CA LYS A 168 0.67 14.14 -6.41
C LYS A 168 -0.75 13.62 -6.28
N ILE A 169 -1.72 14.45 -6.66
CA ILE A 169 -3.13 14.19 -6.46
C ILE A 169 -3.81 13.95 -7.80
N PHE A 170 -4.53 12.84 -7.90
CA PHE A 170 -5.33 12.48 -9.07
C PHE A 170 -6.82 12.46 -8.69
N PRO A 171 -7.65 13.25 -9.40
CA PRO A 171 -9.10 13.21 -9.21
C PRO A 171 -9.69 11.93 -9.80
N LEU A 172 -10.49 11.23 -9.01
CA LEU A 172 -11.17 9.99 -9.39
C LEU A 172 -12.64 10.29 -9.71
N LYS A 173 -13.12 9.80 -10.84
CA LYS A 173 -14.39 10.20 -11.46
C LYS A 173 -15.30 9.02 -11.71
N VAL A 174 -16.61 9.26 -11.61
CA VAL A 174 -17.68 8.35 -12.03
C VAL A 174 -18.60 9.15 -12.94
N ASN A 175 -18.87 8.68 -14.15
CA ASN A 175 -19.62 9.40 -15.17
C ASN A 175 -19.11 10.84 -15.37
N ASN A 176 -17.78 11.00 -15.45
CA ASN A 176 -17.09 12.29 -15.57
C ASN A 176 -17.28 13.27 -14.37
N LYS A 177 -17.94 12.84 -13.29
CA LYS A 177 -18.06 13.60 -12.04
C LYS A 177 -17.04 13.13 -11.03
N LYS A 178 -16.23 14.03 -10.49
CA LYS A 178 -15.27 13.74 -9.43
C LYS A 178 -15.99 13.27 -8.17
N THR A 179 -15.51 12.17 -7.58
CA THR A 179 -16.09 11.58 -6.36
C THR A 179 -15.05 11.33 -5.27
N HIS A 180 -13.80 11.11 -5.66
CA HIS A 180 -12.72 10.75 -4.75
C HIS A 180 -11.40 11.34 -5.26
N PHE A 181 -10.37 11.20 -4.44
CA PHE A 181 -8.99 11.50 -4.83
C PHE A 181 -8.09 10.34 -4.42
N VAL A 182 -7.11 10.02 -5.26
CA VAL A 182 -5.93 9.26 -4.84
C VAL A 182 -4.75 10.23 -4.79
N ALA A 183 -4.03 10.22 -3.68
CA ALA A 183 -2.79 10.97 -3.55
C ALA A 183 -1.63 10.00 -3.38
N LEU A 184 -0.58 10.27 -4.14
CA LEU A 184 0.71 9.61 -4.07
C LEU A 184 1.67 10.57 -3.40
N GLU A 185 2.31 10.12 -2.33
CA GLU A 185 3.16 10.95 -1.49
C GLU A 185 4.55 10.33 -1.37
N ARG A 186 5.57 11.18 -1.37
CA ARG A 186 6.94 10.81 -1.03
C ARG A 186 7.63 11.91 -0.25
N GLN A 187 8.53 11.53 0.64
CA GLN A 187 9.42 12.48 1.28
C GLN A 187 10.47 12.97 0.28
N VAL A 188 10.69 14.28 0.20
CA VAL A 188 11.76 14.89 -0.61
C VAL A 188 12.79 15.56 0.29
N ALA A 189 14.05 15.56 -0.16
CA ALA A 189 15.19 16.16 0.53
C ALA A 189 15.13 17.71 0.54
#